data_AF-A0A7D9JRE3-F1
#
_entry.id   AF-A0A7D9JRE3-F1
#
_cell.length_a   1.000
_cell.length_b   1.000
_cell.length_c   1.000
_cell.angle_alpha   90.00
_cell.angle_beta   90.00
_cell.angle_gamma   90.00
#
_symmetry.space_group_name_H-M   'P 1'
#
loop_
_entity.id
_entity.type
_entity.pdbx_description
1 polymer ?
#
loop_
_entity_poly.entity_id
_entity_poly.type
_entity_poly.pdbx_seq_one_letter_code
_entity_poly.pdbx_strand_id
1 'polypeptide(L)' 'IAWDPNQERIALCIGNNKLYFWSVAGCVTVEVPTESEGTFQVNSLHWHPDGDNILLLSKDRMCLCFLTPSDT' A
#
# COMPACT_ATOMS: atom_id res chain seq x y z
N ILE A 1 -8.03 -4.50 3.35
CA ILE A 1 -7.45 -5.58 2.51
C ILE A 1 -7.95 -5.36 1.08
N ALA A 2 -7.09 -5.49 0.09
CA ALA A 2 -7.50 -5.47 -1.31
C ALA A 2 -6.54 -6.28 -2.19
N TRP A 3 -7.09 -6.93 -3.20
CA TRP A 3 -6.33 -7.64 -4.23
C TRP A 3 -5.90 -6.66 -5.32
N ASP A 4 -4.68 -6.86 -5.82
CA ASP A 4 -4.27 -6.25 -7.08
C ASP A 4 -5.18 -6.76 -8.21
N PRO A 5 -5.69 -5.89 -9.10
CA PRO A 5 -6.55 -6.29 -10.21
C PRO A 5 -5.86 -7.15 -11.27
N ASN A 6 -4.53 -7.07 -11.39
CA ASN A 6 -3.73 -7.63 -12.48
C ASN A 6 -2.71 -8.68 -12.03
N GLN A 7 -2.40 -8.78 -10.73
CA GLN A 7 -1.40 -9.71 -10.21
C GLN A 7 -1.90 -10.49 -8.98
N GLU A 8 -1.33 -11.67 -8.73
CA GLU A 8 -1.64 -12.50 -7.55
C GLU A 8 -0.96 -11.96 -6.28
N ARG A 9 -1.35 -10.76 -5.87
CA ARG A 9 -0.84 -10.10 -4.66
C ARG A 9 -1.92 -9.34 -3.92
N ILE A 10 -1.72 -9.22 -2.61
CA ILE A 10 -2.64 -8.58 -1.67
C ILE A 10 -1.92 -7.41 -1.00
N ALA A 11 -2.63 -6.30 -0.81
CA ALA A 11 -2.26 -5.25 0.12
C ALA A 11 -3.23 -5.21 1.32
N LEU A 12 -2.68 -5.00 2.51
CA LEU A 12 -3.43 -4.87 3.76
C LEU A 12 -2.93 -3.66 4.55
N CYS A 13 -3.87 -2.93 5.13
CA CYS A 13 -3.65 -1.93 6.15
C CYS A 13 -4.51 -2.27 7.38
N ILE A 14 -4.01 -1.92 8.58
CA ILE A 14 -4.67 -2.22 9.85
C ILE A 14 -4.78 -0.99 10.76
N GLY A 15 -4.77 0.22 10.19
CA GLY A 15 -4.87 1.47 10.97
C GLY A 15 -3.56 1.88 11.65
N ASN A 16 -2.41 1.47 11.10
CA ASN A 16 -1.09 1.94 11.51
C ASN A 16 -0.35 2.56 10.31
N ASN A 17 0.92 2.93 10.48
CA ASN A 17 1.75 3.49 9.40
C ASN A 17 2.42 2.44 8.54
N LYS A 18 1.92 1.21 8.54
CA LYS A 18 2.51 0.10 7.79
C LYS A 18 1.50 -0.48 6.81
N LEU A 19 2.01 -0.82 5.65
CA LEU A 19 1.36 -1.67 4.67
C LEU A 19 1.96 -3.05 4.74
N TYR A 20 1.12 -4.04 4.56
CA TYR A 20 1.53 -5.43 4.51
C TYR A 20 1.15 -5.99 3.14
N PHE A 21 2.13 -6.61 2.49
CA PHE A 21 1.99 -7.19 1.18
C PHE A 21 2.25 -8.69 1.23
N TRP A 22 1.47 -9.43 0.46
CA TRP A 22 1.68 -10.86 0.21
C TRP A 22 1.59 -11.14 -1.28
N SER A 23 2.48 -11.99 -1.78
CA SER A 23 2.42 -12.60 -3.10
C SER A 23 2.95 -14.03 -3.00
N VAL A 24 2.95 -14.75 -4.12
CA VAL A 24 3.58 -16.08 -4.21
C VAL A 24 5.08 -16.06 -3.88
N ALA A 25 5.75 -14.91 -4.02
CA ALA A 25 7.17 -14.76 -3.70
C ALA A 25 7.44 -14.58 -2.20
N GLY A 26 6.41 -14.30 -1.39
CA GLY A 26 6.53 -14.11 0.04
C GLY A 26 5.72 -12.94 0.58
N CYS A 27 6.15 -12.40 1.71
CA CYS A 27 5.50 -11.26 2.35
C CYS A 27 6.50 -10.16 2.71
N VAL A 28 6.04 -8.92 2.65
CA VAL A 28 6.82 -7.76 3.05
C VAL A 28 5.95 -6.76 3.80
N THR A 29 6.57 -6.06 4.74
CA THR A 29 5.95 -4.93 5.43
C THR A 29 6.67 -3.66 5.00
N VAL A 30 5.91 -2.66 4.56
CA VAL A 30 6.42 -1.37 4.10
C VAL A 30 5.93 -0.30 5.04
N GLU A 31 6.84 0.53 5.53
CA GLU A 31 6.49 1.69 6.36
C GLU A 31 6.21 2.89 5.47
N VAL A 32 5.09 3.58 5.72
CA VAL A 32 4.71 4.78 4.97
C VAL A 32 5.50 5.97 5.55
N PRO A 33 6.34 6.65 4.73
CA PRO A 33 7.11 7.79 5.20
C PRO A 33 6.19 8.89 5.75
N THR A 34 6.65 9.56 6.81
CA THR A 34 5.90 10.65 7.44
C THR A 34 6.70 11.94 7.25
N GLU A 35 6.20 12.85 6.41
CA GLU A 35 6.91 14.12 6.10
C GLU A 35 6.56 15.29 7.03
N SER A 36 5.56 15.13 7.90
CA SER A 36 5.10 16.18 8.83
C SER A 36 5.06 15.67 10.27
N GLU A 37 4.94 16.58 11.23
CA GLU A 37 4.56 16.26 12.61
C GLU A 37 3.33 15.33 12.60
N GLY A 38 3.51 14.08 13.06
CA GLY A 38 2.43 13.11 13.24
C GLY A 38 2.36 11.97 12.20
N THR A 39 2.33 10.74 12.73
CA THR A 39 2.28 9.46 12.01
C THR A 39 1.13 9.38 11.00
N PHE A 40 1.43 8.96 9.75
CA PHE A 40 0.40 8.67 8.75
C PHE A 40 -0.26 7.31 9.05
N GLN A 41 -1.51 7.32 9.53
CA GLN A 41 -2.27 6.09 9.77
C GLN A 41 -3.04 5.70 8.50
N VAL A 42 -2.71 4.54 7.92
CA VAL A 42 -3.41 4.02 6.74
C VAL A 42 -4.72 3.37 7.18
N ASN A 43 -5.83 4.06 6.93
CA ASN A 43 -7.16 3.61 7.28
C ASN A 43 -7.80 2.79 6.15
N SER A 44 -7.50 3.14 4.90
CA SER A 44 -7.96 2.40 3.73
C SER A 44 -6.97 2.53 2.58
N LEU A 45 -7.10 1.61 1.62
CA LEU A 45 -6.28 1.55 0.42
C LEU A 45 -7.11 1.18 -0.79
N HIS A 46 -6.73 1.69 -1.97
CA HIS A 46 -7.35 1.37 -3.25
C HIS A 46 -6.27 1.15 -4.30
N TRP A 47 -6.27 -0.02 -4.93
CA TRP A 47 -5.45 -0.28 -6.11
C TRP A 47 -5.91 0.58 -7.27
N HIS A 48 -4.96 1.16 -8.00
CA HIS A 48 -5.24 1.72 -9.31
C HIS A 48 -5.57 0.57 -10.28
N PRO A 49 -6.45 0.76 -11.29
CA PRO A 49 -6.85 -0.33 -12.19
C PRO A 49 -5.71 -0.95 -13.02
N ASP A 50 -4.61 -0.24 -13.22
CA ASP A 50 -3.40 -0.80 -13.86
C ASP A 50 -2.56 -1.69 -12.92
N GLY A 51 -2.86 -1.69 -11.61
CA GLY A 51 -2.16 -2.51 -10.61
C GLY A 51 -0.81 -1.95 -10.18
N ASP A 52 -0.28 -0.89 -10.79
CA ASP A 52 1.08 -0.42 -10.50
C ASP A 52 1.13 0.46 -9.25
N ASN A 53 -0.01 1.05 -8.89
CA ASN A 53 -0.08 2.06 -7.83
C ASN A 53 -1.21 1.80 -6.85
N ILE A 54 -1.06 2.28 -5.63
CA ILE A 54 -2.07 2.21 -4.58
C ILE A 54 -2.29 3.60 -3.99
N LEU A 55 -3.54 4.04 -3.96
CA LEU A 55 -3.97 5.20 -3.18
C LEU A 55 -4.10 4.80 -1.71
N LEU A 56 -3.37 5.48 -0.84
CA LEU A 56 -3.44 5.34 0.61
C LEU A 56 -4.19 6.51 1.22
N LEU A 57 -5.14 6.22 2.10
CA LEU A 57 -5.98 7.22 2.76
C LEU A 57 -5.79 7.16 4.27
N SER A 58 -5.54 8.32 4.87
CA SER A 58 -5.65 8.54 6.31
C SER A 58 -6.97 9.26 6.63
N LYS A 59 -7.13 9.73 7.87
CA LYS A 59 -8.27 10.56 8.27
C LYS A 59 -8.36 11.88 7.51
N ASP A 60 -7.22 12.48 7.21
CA ASP A 60 -7.10 13.88 6.74
C ASP A 60 -6.07 14.06 5.61
N ARG A 61 -5.33 13.02 5.26
CA ARG A 61 -4.25 13.02 4.28
C ARG A 61 -4.41 11.86 3.32
N MET A 62 -3.73 11.97 2.18
CA MET A 62 -3.58 10.88 1.22
C MET A 62 -2.17 10.87 0.65
N CYS A 63 -1.73 9.71 0.17
CA CYS A 63 -0.52 9.60 -0.65
C CYS A 63 -0.66 8.47 -1.66
N LEU A 64 0.20 8.47 -2.67
CA LEU A 64 0.30 7.42 -3.68
C LEU A 64 1.51 6.55 -3.37
N CYS A 65 1.29 5.23 -3.30
CA CYS A 65 2.33 4.22 -3.21
C CYS A 65 2.53 3.64 -4.61
N PHE A 66 3.68 3.93 -5.21
CA PHE A 66 4.10 3.36 -6.49
C PHE A 66 4.83 2.05 -6.22
N LEU A 67 4.44 0.99 -6.90
CA LEU A 67 5.13 -0.29 -6.84
C LEU A 67 6.11 -0.36 -7.99
N THR A 68 7.37 -0.64 -7.67
CA THR A 68 8.33 -0.98 -8.72
C THR A 68 7.94 -2.32 -9.33
N PRO A 69 7.86 -2.42 -10.66
CA PRO A 69 7.76 -3.71 -11.32
C PRO A 69 8.89 -4.61 -10.82
N SER A 70 8.61 -5.89 -10.62
CA SER A 70 9.68 -6.88 -10.46
C SER A 70 10.56 -6.79 -11.71
N ASP A 71 11.84 -6.43 -11.57
CA ASP A 71 12.77 -6.49 -12.70
C ASP A 71 12.69 -7.91 -13.28
N THR A 72 12.32 -7.99 -14.57
CA THR A 72 12.19 -9.25 -15.33
C THR A 72 13.52 -9.93 -15.55
#